data_AF-A0A1I6Q886-F1
#
_entry.id   AF-A0A1I6Q886-F1
#
_cell.length_a   1.000
_cell.length_b   1.000
_cell.length_c   1.000
_cell.angle_alpha   90.00
_cell.angle_beta   90.00
_cell.angle_gamma   90.00
#
_symmetry.space_group_name_H-M   'P 1'
#
loop_
_entity.id
_entity.type
_entity.pdbx_description
1 polymer ?
#
loop_
_entity_poly.entity_id
_entity_poly.type
_entity_poly.pdbx_seq_one_letter_code
_entity_poly.pdbx_strand_id
1 'polypeptide(L)'
;MGGILGQVQENYSDYVDQYPERRMFSTSGPTGLPLNDSILTGSGHVYDANVGELEREYLFSENPSLPAIEELPFDVLQKLPVQLTNILRVQITSDHRRYWNLTYEILDSVQNRLPMITRDMWFESRMLFNLALSTKHSVDRSHSSEVLNNTAYVASYVAYPVLEGYVKSRSGDVIERDGTVKKEGEIWSHKNGEYYKSDTTCSSLTDLLVYFEESIVDDHHESNLNRFREEVAKFVDGDKEHAYGLLYRWRNTQLHGQGEADVQYGIVLNLLCYFLWIDVIDQMDR
;
A
#
# COMPACT_ATOMS: atom_id res chain seq x y z
N MET A 1 -15.25 14.34 -16.98
CA MET A 1 -14.08 14.19 -16.08
C MET A 1 -13.40 12.85 -16.34
N GLY A 2 -12.83 12.66 -17.53
CA GLY A 2 -12.12 11.44 -17.93
C GLY A 2 -10.82 11.77 -18.66
N GLY A 3 -10.09 12.78 -18.16
CA GLY A 3 -8.84 13.27 -18.79
C GLY A 3 -7.64 12.46 -18.31
N ILE A 4 -6.96 12.95 -17.27
CA ILE A 4 -5.68 12.38 -16.83
C ILE A 4 -5.81 11.06 -16.06
N LEU A 5 -6.83 10.89 -15.21
CA LEU A 5 -7.03 9.64 -14.46
C LEU A 5 -7.31 8.45 -15.39
N GLY A 6 -8.02 8.69 -16.50
CA GLY A 6 -8.25 7.68 -17.52
C GLY A 6 -6.94 7.25 -18.18
N GLN A 7 -6.09 8.21 -18.53
CA GLN A 7 -4.76 7.94 -19.10
C GLN A 7 -3.85 7.17 -18.14
N VAL A 8 -3.83 7.52 -16.85
CA VAL A 8 -3.08 6.76 -15.83
C VAL A 8 -3.55 5.30 -15.80
N GLN A 9 -4.88 5.09 -15.73
CA GLN A 9 -5.45 3.76 -15.66
C GLN A 9 -5.16 2.93 -16.92
N GLU A 10 -5.31 3.53 -18.11
CA GLU A 10 -5.04 2.88 -19.38
C GLU A 10 -3.56 2.48 -19.49
N ASN A 11 -2.65 3.43 -19.29
CA ASN A 11 -1.21 3.18 -19.37
C ASN A 11 -0.76 2.08 -18.39
N TYR A 12 -1.22 2.13 -17.14
CA TYR A 12 -0.80 1.15 -16.14
C TYR A 12 -1.41 -0.23 -16.37
N SER A 13 -2.63 -0.30 -16.92
CA SER A 13 -3.23 -1.58 -17.32
C SER A 13 -2.49 -2.18 -18.51
N ASP A 14 -2.23 -1.38 -19.55
CA ASP A 14 -1.47 -1.80 -20.73
C ASP A 14 -0.05 -2.25 -20.37
N TYR A 15 0.61 -1.56 -19.44
CA TYR A 15 1.90 -1.98 -18.90
C TYR A 15 1.86 -3.39 -18.32
N VAL A 16 0.87 -3.69 -17.47
CA VAL A 16 0.71 -5.00 -16.83
C VAL A 16 0.35 -6.07 -17.85
N ASP A 17 -0.58 -5.77 -18.76
CA ASP A 17 -1.09 -6.73 -19.75
C ASP A 17 -0.03 -7.09 -20.80
N GLN A 18 0.82 -6.15 -21.19
CA GLN A 18 1.88 -6.39 -22.19
C GLN A 18 3.17 -6.95 -21.60
N TYR A 19 3.33 -6.93 -20.28
CA TYR A 19 4.54 -7.40 -19.62
C TYR A 19 4.90 -8.87 -19.94
N PRO A 20 3.95 -9.84 -19.90
CA PRO A 20 4.25 -11.24 -20.20
C PRO A 20 4.70 -11.47 -21.66
N GLU A 21 4.12 -10.72 -22.60
CA GLU A 21 4.36 -10.93 -24.04
C GLU A 21 5.69 -10.31 -24.50
N ARG A 22 6.04 -9.13 -24.00
CA ARG A 22 7.24 -8.39 -24.42
C ARG A 22 8.51 -8.77 -23.66
N ARG A 23 8.45 -9.83 -22.84
CA ARG A 23 9.58 -10.60 -22.25
C ARG A 23 10.82 -9.76 -21.90
N MET A 24 10.73 -8.92 -20.87
CA MET A 24 11.96 -8.39 -20.25
C MET A 24 12.75 -9.45 -19.48
N PHE A 25 12.06 -10.51 -19.01
CA PHE A 25 12.66 -11.68 -18.38
C PHE A 25 11.88 -12.95 -18.76
N SER A 26 12.55 -14.10 -18.70
CA SER A 26 11.91 -15.42 -18.78
C SER A 26 11.13 -15.68 -17.48
N THR A 27 9.92 -15.15 -17.36
CA THR A 27 8.99 -15.56 -16.30
C THR A 27 8.31 -16.84 -16.74
N SER A 28 8.71 -17.98 -16.17
CA SER A 28 8.03 -19.27 -16.39
C SER A 28 6.94 -19.54 -15.36
N GLY A 29 6.53 -18.51 -14.62
CA GLY A 29 5.53 -18.62 -13.57
C GLY A 29 4.10 -18.68 -14.12
N PRO A 30 3.13 -19.03 -13.26
CA PRO A 30 1.76 -19.34 -13.66
C PRO A 30 1.02 -18.17 -14.32
N THR A 31 1.31 -16.93 -13.94
CA THR A 31 0.67 -15.73 -14.47
C THR A 31 1.58 -14.96 -15.44
N GLY A 32 2.87 -15.25 -15.46
CA GLY A 32 3.86 -14.52 -16.25
C GLY A 32 4.23 -13.15 -15.65
N LEU A 33 3.64 -12.78 -14.51
CA LEU A 33 3.88 -11.54 -13.78
C LEU A 33 4.75 -11.84 -12.53
N PRO A 34 6.00 -11.35 -12.46
CA PRO A 34 6.98 -11.81 -11.49
C PRO A 34 6.56 -11.73 -10.02
N LEU A 35 6.07 -10.57 -9.57
CA LEU A 35 5.69 -10.38 -8.16
C LEU A 35 4.36 -11.05 -7.81
N ASN A 36 3.44 -11.16 -8.78
CA ASN A 36 2.23 -11.94 -8.60
C ASN A 36 2.56 -13.43 -8.42
N ASP A 37 3.41 -13.97 -9.31
CA ASP A 37 3.88 -15.35 -9.24
C ASP A 37 4.62 -15.60 -7.92
N SER A 38 5.43 -14.64 -7.46
CA SER A 38 6.13 -14.70 -6.17
C SER A 38 5.18 -14.89 -4.98
N ILE A 39 4.09 -14.14 -4.93
CA ILE A 39 3.06 -14.31 -3.89
C ILE A 39 2.44 -15.71 -3.97
N LEU A 40 2.11 -16.18 -5.18
CA LEU A 40 1.45 -17.46 -5.39
C LEU A 40 2.35 -18.66 -5.04
N THR A 41 3.64 -18.56 -5.33
CA THR A 41 4.62 -19.64 -5.10
C THR A 41 5.35 -19.51 -3.76
N GLY A 42 5.22 -18.38 -3.07
CA GLY A 42 5.95 -18.08 -1.85
C GLY A 42 7.46 -17.95 -2.07
N SER A 43 7.87 -17.49 -3.25
CA SER A 43 9.29 -17.35 -3.64
C SER A 43 9.52 -16.00 -4.32
N GLY A 44 10.24 -15.10 -3.67
CA GLY A 44 10.27 -13.69 -4.03
C GLY A 44 11.52 -12.93 -3.62
N HIS A 45 12.27 -12.50 -4.63
CA HIS A 45 13.09 -11.30 -4.52
C HIS A 45 12.36 -10.14 -5.19
N VAL A 46 12.24 -9.01 -4.49
CA VAL A 46 11.84 -7.74 -5.10
C VAL A 46 12.99 -7.30 -6.01
N TYR A 47 12.77 -7.34 -7.32
CA TYR A 47 13.74 -6.82 -8.27
C TYR A 47 13.59 -5.31 -8.36
N ASP A 48 14.69 -4.58 -8.17
CA ASP A 48 14.78 -3.17 -8.53
C ASP A 48 14.86 -3.07 -10.07
N ALA A 49 14.06 -2.18 -10.64
CA ALA A 49 13.75 -2.19 -12.06
C ALA A 49 14.98 -1.96 -12.96
N ASN A 50 15.08 -2.76 -14.03
CA ASN A 50 15.76 -2.33 -15.25
C ASN A 50 14.78 -1.49 -16.07
N VAL A 51 15.16 -0.27 -16.46
CA VAL A 51 14.33 0.57 -17.35
C VAL A 51 14.43 0.04 -18.77
N GLY A 52 13.41 -0.68 -19.23
CA GLY A 52 13.29 -1.24 -20.56
C GLY A 52 12.42 -0.39 -21.49
N GLU A 53 11.80 -1.04 -22.48
CA GLU A 53 10.93 -0.38 -23.47
C GLU A 53 9.54 -0.11 -22.88
N LEU A 54 8.93 -1.08 -22.19
CA LEU A 54 7.61 -0.92 -21.58
C LEU A 54 7.58 0.21 -20.55
N GLU A 55 8.62 0.32 -19.70
CA GLU A 55 8.66 1.39 -18.70
C GLU A 55 8.65 2.76 -19.38
N ARG A 56 9.47 2.95 -20.43
CA ARG A 56 9.54 4.19 -21.20
C ARG A 56 8.26 4.50 -21.98
N GLU A 57 7.47 3.49 -22.31
CA GLU A 57 6.22 3.65 -23.02
C GLU A 57 5.08 4.03 -22.07
N TYR A 58 4.96 3.35 -20.92
CA TYR A 58 3.75 3.43 -20.09
C TYR A 58 3.94 4.12 -18.73
N LEU A 59 5.14 4.13 -18.14
CA LEU A 59 5.35 4.72 -16.82
C LEU A 59 5.56 6.24 -16.90
N PHE A 60 4.92 6.97 -15.99
CA PHE A 60 4.91 8.44 -16.00
C PHE A 60 6.30 9.02 -15.70
N SER A 61 7.08 8.36 -14.85
CA SER A 61 8.44 8.77 -14.48
C SER A 61 9.45 8.58 -15.60
N GLU A 62 9.16 7.70 -16.57
CA GLU A 62 10.08 7.31 -17.63
C GLU A 62 9.65 7.83 -19.02
N ASN A 63 8.38 8.18 -19.20
CA ASN A 63 7.84 8.72 -20.44
C ASN A 63 7.76 10.26 -20.39
N PRO A 64 8.65 11.00 -21.09
CA PRO A 64 8.67 12.46 -21.06
C PRO A 64 7.48 13.13 -21.76
N SER A 65 6.61 12.37 -22.43
CA SER A 65 5.38 12.89 -23.03
C SER A 65 4.18 12.90 -22.07
N LEU A 66 4.33 12.27 -20.90
CA LEU A 66 3.35 12.25 -19.82
C LEU A 66 3.74 13.31 -18.76
N PRO A 67 2.76 13.88 -18.02
CA PRO A 67 3.08 14.77 -16.91
C PRO A 67 3.83 14.01 -15.81
N ALA A 68 4.66 14.73 -15.05
CA ALA A 68 5.30 14.12 -13.90
C ALA A 68 4.27 13.75 -12.82
N ILE A 69 4.57 12.76 -11.96
CA ILE A 69 3.67 12.36 -10.86
C ILE A 69 3.35 13.56 -9.96
N GLU A 70 4.34 14.41 -9.72
CA GLU A 70 4.25 15.63 -8.90
C GLU A 70 3.35 16.72 -9.51
N GLU A 71 3.07 16.62 -10.81
CA GLU A 71 2.22 17.56 -11.55
C GLU A 71 0.75 17.08 -11.63
N LEU A 72 0.45 15.88 -11.13
CA LEU A 72 -0.89 15.33 -11.15
C LEU A 72 -1.82 16.08 -10.17
N PRO A 73 -3.10 16.30 -10.55
CA PRO A 73 -4.10 16.84 -9.64
C PRO A 73 -4.29 16.00 -8.36
N PHE A 74 -4.66 16.63 -7.23
CA PHE A 74 -4.83 15.91 -5.96
C PHE A 74 -5.90 14.81 -6.00
N ASP A 75 -7.00 15.02 -6.74
CA ASP A 75 -8.03 13.99 -6.91
C ASP A 75 -7.54 12.76 -7.68
N VAL A 76 -6.47 12.92 -8.48
CA VAL A 76 -5.79 11.85 -9.21
C VAL A 76 -4.76 11.19 -8.30
N LEU A 77 -3.96 11.98 -7.58
CA LEU A 77 -2.96 11.50 -6.61
C LEU A 77 -3.60 10.66 -5.50
N GLN A 78 -4.78 11.04 -5.02
CA GLN A 78 -5.55 10.26 -4.07
C GLN A 78 -5.95 8.89 -4.63
N LYS A 79 -6.22 8.77 -5.93
CA LYS A 79 -6.69 7.52 -6.57
C LYS A 79 -5.55 6.67 -7.13
N LEU A 80 -4.35 7.24 -7.22
CA LEU A 80 -3.17 6.59 -7.75
C LEU A 80 -2.77 5.29 -7.03
N PRO A 81 -2.96 5.13 -5.69
CA PRO A 81 -2.70 3.87 -5.00
C PRO A 81 -3.34 2.64 -5.62
N VAL A 82 -4.56 2.76 -6.15
CA VAL A 82 -5.25 1.65 -6.83
C VAL A 82 -4.45 1.21 -8.07
N GLN A 83 -4.03 2.18 -8.88
CA GLN A 83 -3.33 1.92 -10.14
C GLN A 83 -1.90 1.41 -9.88
N LEU A 84 -1.23 1.95 -8.87
CA LEU A 84 0.09 1.45 -8.44
C LEU A 84 0.00 0.02 -7.90
N THR A 85 -1.04 -0.32 -7.14
CA THR A 85 -1.26 -1.71 -6.69
C THR A 85 -1.45 -2.69 -7.86
N ASN A 86 -2.01 -2.27 -8.99
CA ASN A 86 -2.03 -3.11 -10.20
C ASN A 86 -0.60 -3.34 -10.75
N ILE A 87 0.20 -2.29 -10.90
CA ILE A 87 1.59 -2.39 -11.37
C ILE A 87 2.44 -3.28 -10.47
N LEU A 88 2.20 -3.26 -9.15
CA LEU A 88 2.89 -4.10 -8.18
C LEU A 88 2.84 -5.60 -8.51
N ARG A 89 1.88 -6.08 -9.32
CA ARG A 89 1.87 -7.46 -9.81
C ARG A 89 3.11 -7.80 -10.65
N VAL A 90 3.73 -6.79 -11.26
CA VAL A 90 4.94 -6.90 -12.08
C VAL A 90 6.20 -6.64 -11.26
N GLN A 91 6.36 -5.40 -10.77
CA GLN A 91 7.54 -4.93 -10.04
C GLN A 91 7.26 -3.63 -9.28
N ILE A 92 8.14 -3.24 -8.35
CA ILE A 92 8.14 -1.89 -7.79
C ILE A 92 8.87 -0.97 -8.78
N THR A 93 8.17 0.04 -9.29
CA THR A 93 8.67 0.92 -10.35
C THR A 93 9.13 2.29 -9.83
N SER A 94 9.72 3.10 -10.72
CA SER A 94 10.03 4.50 -10.41
C SER A 94 8.79 5.33 -10.08
N ASP A 95 7.63 5.05 -10.69
CA ASP A 95 6.36 5.70 -10.36
C ASP A 95 5.94 5.48 -8.91
N HIS A 96 6.14 4.28 -8.37
CA HIS A 96 5.92 4.01 -6.94
C HIS A 96 6.82 4.89 -6.08
N ARG A 97 8.12 4.92 -6.39
CA ARG A 97 9.11 5.67 -5.62
C ARG A 97 8.82 7.16 -5.65
N ARG A 98 8.47 7.72 -6.81
CA ARG A 98 8.07 9.13 -6.93
C ARG A 98 6.80 9.42 -6.14
N TYR A 99 5.78 8.58 -6.27
CA TYR A 99 4.51 8.75 -5.54
C TYR A 99 4.70 8.65 -4.01
N TRP A 100 5.46 7.67 -3.53
CA TRP A 100 5.76 7.53 -2.11
C TRP A 100 6.59 8.70 -1.58
N ASN A 101 7.56 9.19 -2.35
CA ASN A 101 8.33 10.37 -1.99
C ASN A 101 7.44 11.62 -1.90
N LEU A 102 6.59 11.85 -2.90
CA LEU A 102 5.64 12.95 -2.90
C LEU A 102 4.69 12.87 -1.70
N THR A 103 4.13 11.69 -1.42
CA THR A 103 3.23 11.47 -0.27
C THR A 103 3.95 11.75 1.04
N TYR A 104 5.22 11.35 1.16
CA TYR A 104 6.06 11.64 2.32
C TYR A 104 6.31 13.14 2.50
N GLU A 105 6.69 13.86 1.43
CA GLU A 105 6.94 15.30 1.47
C GLU A 105 5.68 16.09 1.85
N ILE A 106 4.53 15.71 1.31
CA ILE A 106 3.25 16.31 1.66
C ILE A 106 2.94 16.04 3.14
N LEU A 107 3.05 14.79 3.60
CA LEU A 107 2.82 14.44 5.00
C LEU A 107 3.75 15.23 5.95
N ASP A 108 5.05 15.35 5.64
CA ASP A 108 6.01 16.14 6.43
C ASP A 108 5.55 17.60 6.57
N SER A 109 5.05 18.18 5.47
CA SER A 109 4.61 19.56 5.42
C SER A 109 3.31 19.82 6.19
N VAL A 110 2.42 18.82 6.29
CA VAL A 110 1.09 18.99 6.90
C VAL A 110 0.88 18.27 8.24
N GLN A 111 1.79 17.39 8.69
CA GLN A 111 1.52 16.51 9.84
C GLN A 111 1.10 17.25 11.13
N ASN A 112 1.64 18.44 11.39
CA ASN A 112 1.24 19.26 12.55
C ASN A 112 -0.22 19.76 12.51
N ARG A 113 -0.86 19.70 11.33
CA ARG A 113 -2.27 20.10 11.11
C ARG A 113 -3.22 18.90 11.12
N LEU A 114 -2.68 17.68 11.05
CA LEU A 114 -3.45 16.45 10.99
C LEU A 114 -3.65 15.90 12.42
N PRO A 115 -4.84 16.04 13.03
CA PRO A 115 -5.04 15.72 14.44
C PRO A 115 -4.86 14.23 14.77
N MET A 116 -5.06 13.35 13.79
CA MET A 116 -4.80 11.92 13.94
C MET A 116 -3.31 11.58 13.88
N ILE A 117 -2.46 12.43 13.29
CA ILE A 117 -1.01 12.17 13.17
C ILE A 117 -0.33 12.56 14.47
N THR A 118 -0.01 11.54 15.26
CA THR A 118 0.73 11.70 16.51
C THR A 118 2.22 11.77 16.22
N ARG A 119 3.02 12.31 17.17
CA ARG A 119 4.47 12.36 17.01
C ARG A 119 5.10 10.98 16.76
N ASP A 120 4.61 9.96 17.46
CA ASP A 120 5.14 8.59 17.34
C ASP A 120 4.77 8.01 15.98
N MET A 121 3.50 8.17 15.57
CA MET A 121 3.03 7.71 14.26
C MET A 121 3.73 8.42 13.10
N TRP A 122 4.03 9.71 13.24
CA TRP A 122 4.86 10.44 12.28
C TRP A 122 6.25 9.83 12.17
N PHE A 123 6.90 9.53 13.30
CA PHE A 123 8.23 8.92 13.30
C PHE A 123 8.22 7.54 12.63
N GLU A 124 7.23 6.71 12.92
CA GLU A 124 7.07 5.39 12.32
C GLU A 124 6.75 5.48 10.82
N SER A 125 5.88 6.40 10.41
CA SER A 125 5.57 6.67 8.99
C SER A 125 6.83 7.12 8.25
N ARG A 126 7.58 8.07 8.82
CA ARG A 126 8.85 8.53 8.27
C ARG A 126 9.85 7.38 8.12
N MET A 127 9.93 6.48 9.10
CA MET A 127 10.79 5.29 9.00
C MET A 127 10.35 4.39 7.85
N LEU A 128 9.04 4.13 7.71
CA LEU A 128 8.48 3.34 6.61
C LEU A 128 8.81 3.93 5.23
N PHE A 129 8.55 5.22 5.03
CA PHE A 129 8.86 5.89 3.76
C PHE A 129 10.36 5.84 3.44
N ASN A 130 11.23 6.10 4.43
CA ASN A 130 12.68 6.00 4.21
C ASN A 130 13.11 4.57 3.85
N LEU A 131 12.51 3.54 4.46
CA LEU A 131 12.80 2.14 4.11
C LEU A 131 12.35 1.83 2.68
N ALA A 132 11.14 2.24 2.30
CA ALA A 132 10.60 2.02 0.96
C ALA A 132 11.40 2.77 -0.14
N LEU A 133 11.87 3.97 0.16
CA LEU A 133 12.63 4.82 -0.75
C LEU A 133 14.13 4.52 -0.78
N SER A 134 14.63 3.72 0.17
CA SER A 134 16.03 3.30 0.21
C SER A 134 16.33 2.38 -0.96
N THR A 135 17.02 2.89 -1.97
CA THR A 135 17.58 2.13 -3.08
C THR A 135 19.08 1.94 -2.85
N LYS A 136 19.55 0.70 -2.75
CA LYS A 136 20.94 0.35 -3.07
C LYS A 136 21.21 -1.15 -3.05
N HIS A 137 21.77 -1.61 -4.17
CA HIS A 137 22.58 -2.83 -4.25
C HIS A 137 24.05 -2.47 -3.99
N SER A 138 24.44 -2.27 -2.73
CA SER A 138 25.86 -2.23 -2.41
C SER A 138 26.41 -3.65 -2.45
N VAL A 139 27.41 -3.88 -3.31
CA VAL A 139 28.16 -5.15 -3.41
C VAL A 139 29.07 -5.38 -2.17
N ASP A 140 29.16 -4.38 -1.29
CA ASP A 140 29.91 -4.47 -0.05
C ASP A 140 29.20 -5.37 0.98
N ARG A 141 29.97 -6.13 1.76
CA ARG A 141 29.49 -7.03 2.82
C ARG A 141 29.47 -6.36 4.18
N SER A 142 29.49 -5.03 4.22
CA SER A 142 29.32 -4.31 5.48
C SER A 142 27.92 -4.52 6.04
N HIS A 143 27.80 -4.48 7.37
CA HIS A 143 26.51 -4.66 8.04
C HIS A 143 25.46 -3.61 7.59
N SER A 144 25.91 -2.39 7.29
CA SER A 144 25.07 -1.34 6.68
C SER A 144 24.53 -1.75 5.31
N SER A 145 25.33 -2.46 4.52
CA SER A 145 24.93 -2.99 3.21
C SER A 145 23.93 -4.13 3.37
N GLU A 146 24.09 -5.00 4.36
CA GLU A 146 23.10 -6.04 4.68
C GLU A 146 21.76 -5.44 5.09
N VAL A 147 21.74 -4.41 5.93
CA VAL A 147 20.51 -3.70 6.32
C VAL A 147 19.84 -3.07 5.09
N LEU A 148 20.62 -2.42 4.22
CA LEU A 148 20.11 -1.83 2.98
C LEU A 148 19.56 -2.88 2.00
N ASN A 149 20.19 -4.05 1.90
CA ASN A 149 19.70 -5.16 1.09
C ASN A 149 18.42 -5.82 1.66
N ASN A 150 18.09 -5.55 2.92
CA ASN A 150 16.90 -6.05 3.60
C ASN A 150 15.84 -4.97 3.82
N THR A 151 15.94 -3.79 3.18
CA THR A 151 14.99 -2.68 3.40
C THR A 151 13.56 -3.05 3.11
N ALA A 152 13.28 -3.82 2.06
CA ALA A 152 11.95 -4.35 1.76
C ALA A 152 11.42 -5.26 2.89
N TYR A 153 12.31 -6.06 3.49
CA TYR A 153 11.99 -6.90 4.62
C TYR A 153 11.69 -6.11 5.87
N VAL A 154 12.53 -5.16 6.22
CA VAL A 154 12.25 -4.27 7.34
C VAL A 154 10.99 -3.44 7.08
N ALA A 155 10.76 -2.97 5.85
CA ALA A 155 9.57 -2.22 5.47
C ALA A 155 8.30 -3.04 5.68
N SER A 156 8.29 -4.34 5.39
CA SER A 156 7.11 -5.18 5.62
C SER A 156 6.74 -5.29 7.10
N TYR A 157 7.74 -5.43 7.99
CA TYR A 157 7.49 -5.43 9.44
C TYR A 157 7.00 -4.10 9.98
N VAL A 158 7.35 -2.99 9.32
CA VAL A 158 6.95 -1.64 9.74
C VAL A 158 5.60 -1.22 9.13
N ALA A 159 5.31 -1.65 7.90
CA ALA A 159 4.12 -1.23 7.15
C ALA A 159 2.82 -1.58 7.87
N TYR A 160 2.70 -2.81 8.37
CA TYR A 160 1.48 -3.25 9.06
C TYR A 160 1.23 -2.51 10.38
N PRO A 161 2.19 -2.38 11.31
CA PRO A 161 2.01 -1.57 12.51
C PRO A 161 1.67 -0.11 12.22
N VAL A 162 2.30 0.51 11.20
CA VAL A 162 2.00 1.90 10.82
C VAL A 162 0.57 2.03 10.32
N LEU A 163 0.12 1.14 9.43
CA LEU A 163 -1.27 1.12 8.95
C LEU A 163 -2.25 0.88 10.11
N GLU A 164 -1.96 -0.08 10.99
CA GLU A 164 -2.81 -0.40 12.14
C GLU A 164 -2.90 0.79 13.11
N GLY A 165 -1.77 1.43 13.43
CA GLY A 165 -1.70 2.62 14.26
C GLY A 165 -2.47 3.79 13.64
N TYR A 166 -2.38 3.96 12.33
CA TYR A 166 -3.12 4.97 11.57
C TYR A 166 -4.62 4.79 11.70
N VAL A 167 -5.11 3.58 11.38
CA VAL A 167 -6.53 3.23 11.43
C VAL A 167 -7.06 3.41 12.86
N LYS A 168 -6.34 2.92 13.88
CA LYS A 168 -6.71 3.10 15.29
C LYS A 168 -6.76 4.58 15.69
N SER A 169 -5.83 5.40 15.22
CA SER A 169 -5.80 6.82 15.54
C SER A 169 -6.99 7.56 14.93
N ARG A 170 -7.40 7.20 13.71
CA ARG A 170 -8.58 7.78 13.07
C ARG A 170 -9.90 7.27 13.64
N SER A 171 -9.95 6.03 14.10
CA SER A 171 -11.08 5.42 14.82
C SER A 171 -11.01 5.62 16.35
N GLY A 172 -10.31 6.67 16.79
CA GLY A 172 -10.01 6.91 18.21
C GLY A 172 -11.23 7.23 19.09
N ASP A 173 -12.40 7.38 18.50
CA ASP A 173 -13.70 7.49 19.17
C ASP A 173 -14.23 6.13 19.65
N VAL A 174 -13.82 5.02 19.01
CA VAL A 174 -14.28 3.66 19.36
C VAL A 174 -13.18 2.73 19.86
N ILE A 175 -11.91 3.01 19.54
CA ILE A 175 -10.79 2.14 19.92
C ILE A 175 -9.62 2.94 20.51
N GLU A 176 -8.97 2.38 21.52
CA GLU A 176 -7.72 2.90 22.07
C GLU A 176 -6.52 2.46 21.21
N ARG A 177 -5.37 3.13 21.39
CA ARG A 177 -4.15 2.84 20.60
C ARG A 177 -3.61 1.42 20.81
N ASP A 178 -3.82 0.85 21.99
CA ASP A 178 -3.43 -0.53 22.29
C ASP A 178 -4.39 -1.57 21.67
N GLY A 179 -5.46 -1.12 21.02
CA GLY A 179 -6.50 -1.95 20.41
C GLY A 179 -7.68 -2.25 21.34
N THR A 180 -7.72 -1.70 22.55
CA THR A 180 -8.85 -1.88 23.46
C THR A 180 -10.10 -1.15 22.94
N VAL A 181 -11.20 -1.87 22.74
CA VAL A 181 -12.48 -1.29 22.31
C VAL A 181 -13.10 -0.52 23.47
N LYS A 182 -13.43 0.74 23.23
CA LYS A 182 -14.03 1.64 24.22
C LYS A 182 -15.43 1.16 24.57
N LYS A 183 -15.91 1.57 25.74
CA LYS A 183 -17.18 1.09 26.29
C LYS A 183 -18.39 1.23 25.37
N GLU A 184 -18.45 2.33 24.63
CA GLU A 184 -19.52 2.64 23.67
C GLU A 184 -19.11 2.34 22.21
N GLY A 185 -17.94 1.74 22.00
CA GLY A 185 -17.43 1.40 20.67
C GLY A 185 -17.99 0.07 20.17
N GLU A 186 -18.44 0.05 18.93
CA GLU A 186 -18.97 -1.15 18.27
C GLU A 186 -18.11 -1.51 17.06
N ILE A 187 -17.31 -2.58 17.19
CA ILE A 187 -16.55 -3.15 16.07
C ILE A 187 -17.03 -4.58 15.85
N TRP A 188 -17.43 -4.92 14.62
CA TRP A 188 -17.90 -6.26 14.27
C TRP A 188 -16.72 -7.22 14.04
N SER A 189 -16.74 -8.40 14.67
CA SER A 189 -15.75 -9.44 14.41
C SER A 189 -16.21 -10.40 13.33
N HIS A 190 -15.56 -10.38 12.17
CA HIS A 190 -15.88 -11.29 11.06
C HIS A 190 -15.47 -12.73 11.34
N LYS A 191 -14.58 -12.95 12.32
CA LYS A 191 -14.16 -14.28 12.75
C LYS A 191 -15.21 -14.95 13.64
N ASN A 192 -15.81 -14.19 14.55
CA ASN A 192 -16.70 -14.74 15.58
C ASN A 192 -18.18 -14.50 15.28
N GLY A 193 -18.51 -13.60 14.35
CA GLY A 193 -19.90 -13.22 14.05
C GLY A 193 -20.57 -12.46 15.19
N GLU A 194 -19.78 -11.72 15.98
CA GLU A 194 -20.24 -10.95 17.14
C GLU A 194 -19.44 -9.64 17.23
N TYR A 195 -20.01 -8.62 17.87
CA TYR A 195 -19.28 -7.40 18.21
C TYR A 195 -18.22 -7.67 19.28
N TYR A 196 -17.08 -7.00 19.18
CA TYR A 196 -16.10 -6.96 20.27
C TYR A 196 -16.78 -6.38 21.52
N LYS A 197 -16.56 -7.03 22.67
CA LYS A 197 -17.13 -6.56 23.94
C LYS A 197 -16.33 -5.33 24.42
N SER A 198 -16.97 -4.45 25.18
CA SER A 198 -16.28 -3.39 25.94
C SER A 198 -15.05 -3.96 26.65
N ASP A 199 -13.95 -3.21 26.62
CA ASP A 199 -12.68 -3.55 27.27
C ASP A 199 -12.01 -4.83 26.73
N THR A 200 -12.44 -5.32 25.56
CA THR A 200 -11.73 -6.36 24.82
C THR A 200 -10.83 -5.76 23.75
N THR A 201 -9.75 -6.46 23.43
CA THR A 201 -8.78 -6.01 22.43
C THR A 201 -9.17 -6.49 21.03
N CYS A 202 -9.39 -5.55 20.11
CA CYS A 202 -9.44 -5.83 18.68
C CYS A 202 -8.00 -6.01 18.16
N SER A 203 -7.64 -7.26 17.84
CA SER A 203 -6.31 -7.63 17.31
C SER A 203 -6.33 -7.97 15.81
N SER A 204 -7.52 -7.93 15.21
CA SER A 204 -7.77 -8.25 13.81
C SER A 204 -7.63 -7.00 12.95
N LEU A 205 -6.56 -6.94 12.16
CA LEU A 205 -6.39 -5.86 11.18
C LEU A 205 -7.54 -5.85 10.16
N THR A 206 -8.11 -7.01 9.83
CA THR A 206 -9.30 -7.11 8.97
C THR A 206 -10.47 -6.36 9.56
N ASP A 207 -10.82 -6.64 10.81
CA ASP A 207 -12.00 -6.04 11.45
C ASP A 207 -11.82 -4.52 11.59
N LEU A 208 -10.59 -4.07 11.87
CA LEU A 208 -10.27 -2.63 11.93
C LEU A 208 -10.39 -1.94 10.57
N LEU A 209 -9.90 -2.56 9.50
CA LEU A 209 -9.97 -1.98 8.16
C LEU A 209 -11.42 -1.94 7.63
N VAL A 210 -12.20 -2.99 7.87
CA VAL A 210 -13.63 -3.00 7.52
C VAL A 210 -14.37 -1.90 8.29
N TYR A 211 -14.16 -1.83 9.61
CA TYR A 211 -14.78 -0.76 10.42
C TYR A 211 -14.39 0.63 9.92
N PHE A 212 -13.12 0.86 9.59
CA PHE A 212 -12.64 2.13 9.06
C PHE A 212 -13.31 2.51 7.73
N GLU A 213 -13.43 1.55 6.79
CA GLU A 213 -14.14 1.74 5.52
C GLU A 213 -15.63 2.03 5.75
N GLU A 214 -16.28 1.39 6.72
CA GLU A 214 -17.71 1.61 6.98
C GLU A 214 -18.01 2.92 7.74
N SER A 215 -17.08 3.39 8.56
CA SER A 215 -17.33 4.50 9.51
C SER A 215 -16.76 5.85 9.08
N ILE A 216 -15.72 5.87 8.24
CA ILE A 216 -14.96 7.10 7.93
C ILE A 216 -15.00 7.44 6.44
N VAL A 217 -15.23 6.45 5.58
CA VAL A 217 -15.17 6.60 4.12
C VAL A 217 -16.59 6.84 3.63
N ASP A 218 -16.82 8.01 3.04
CA ASP A 218 -18.10 8.34 2.40
C ASP A 218 -18.29 7.60 1.06
N ASP A 219 -19.49 7.72 0.46
CA ASP A 219 -19.82 7.14 -0.84
C ASP A 219 -18.80 7.54 -1.94
N HIS A 220 -18.09 8.67 -1.79
CA HIS A 220 -17.08 9.13 -2.74
C HIS A 220 -15.83 8.24 -2.71
N HIS A 221 -15.41 7.81 -1.53
CA HIS A 221 -14.22 6.98 -1.33
C HIS A 221 -14.52 5.48 -1.45
N GLU A 222 -15.77 5.05 -1.23
CA GLU A 222 -16.20 3.65 -1.29
C GLU A 222 -15.84 2.99 -2.65
N SER A 223 -16.07 3.69 -3.76
CA SER A 223 -15.77 3.16 -5.09
C SER A 223 -14.27 2.88 -5.30
N ASN A 224 -13.39 3.73 -4.77
CA ASN A 224 -11.94 3.53 -4.92
C ASN A 224 -11.43 2.43 -4.00
N LEU A 225 -11.96 2.28 -2.78
CA LEU A 225 -11.59 1.18 -1.90
C LEU A 225 -12.09 -0.16 -2.43
N ASN A 226 -13.29 -0.22 -2.99
CA ASN A 226 -13.77 -1.38 -3.73
C ASN A 226 -12.78 -1.79 -4.83
N ARG A 227 -12.33 -0.83 -5.66
CA ARG A 227 -11.32 -1.09 -6.70
C ARG A 227 -9.98 -1.50 -6.12
N PHE A 228 -9.54 -0.89 -5.01
CA PHE A 228 -8.32 -1.29 -4.33
C PHE A 228 -8.40 -2.76 -3.87
N ARG A 229 -9.52 -3.16 -3.26
CA ARG A 229 -9.78 -4.54 -2.83
C ARG A 229 -9.81 -5.51 -4.03
N GLU A 230 -10.36 -5.09 -5.16
CA GLU A 230 -10.31 -5.85 -6.43
C GLU A 230 -8.87 -6.07 -6.91
N GLU A 231 -8.03 -5.02 -6.91
CA GLU A 231 -6.61 -5.17 -7.28
C GLU A 231 -5.83 -6.08 -6.32
N VAL A 232 -6.10 -5.99 -5.01
CA VAL A 232 -5.50 -6.89 -4.02
C VAL A 232 -5.92 -8.35 -4.25
N ALA A 233 -7.19 -8.60 -4.58
CA ALA A 233 -7.71 -9.94 -4.80
C ALA A 233 -7.08 -10.66 -6.00
N LYS A 234 -6.65 -9.90 -7.02
CA LYS A 234 -5.93 -10.43 -8.20
C LYS A 234 -4.58 -11.06 -7.85
N PHE A 235 -4.02 -10.80 -6.66
CA PHE A 235 -2.76 -11.42 -6.24
C PHE A 235 -2.89 -12.91 -5.84
N VAL A 236 -4.12 -13.37 -5.61
CA VAL A 236 -4.39 -14.74 -5.16
C VAL A 236 -5.59 -15.37 -5.87
N ASP A 237 -5.99 -14.82 -7.03
CA ASP A 237 -7.21 -15.17 -7.76
C ASP A 237 -8.44 -15.30 -6.84
N GLY A 238 -8.56 -14.36 -5.90
CA GLY A 238 -9.56 -14.38 -4.83
C GLY A 238 -10.75 -13.45 -5.06
N ASP A 239 -11.62 -13.42 -4.05
CA ASP A 239 -12.72 -12.45 -3.96
C ASP A 239 -12.25 -11.17 -3.25
N LYS A 240 -12.67 -10.01 -3.75
CA LYS A 240 -12.39 -8.69 -3.17
C LYS A 240 -12.88 -8.56 -1.73
N GLU A 241 -13.97 -9.24 -1.36
CA GLU A 241 -14.48 -9.23 0.01
C GLU A 241 -13.50 -9.87 1.01
N HIS A 242 -12.53 -10.65 0.52
CA HIS A 242 -11.48 -11.25 1.33
C HIS A 242 -10.15 -10.48 1.30
N ALA A 243 -10.07 -9.32 0.64
CA ALA A 243 -8.82 -8.56 0.47
C ALA A 243 -8.18 -8.16 1.81
N TYR A 244 -8.94 -7.61 2.75
CA TYR A 244 -8.40 -7.28 4.09
C TYR A 244 -8.04 -8.54 4.90
N GLY A 245 -8.82 -9.61 4.75
CA GLY A 245 -8.48 -10.92 5.28
C GLY A 245 -7.14 -11.45 4.75
N LEU A 246 -6.82 -11.18 3.49
CA LEU A 246 -5.54 -11.52 2.88
C LEU A 246 -4.39 -10.71 3.49
N LEU A 247 -4.55 -9.39 3.64
CA LEU A 247 -3.56 -8.53 4.31
C LEU A 247 -3.26 -9.02 5.74
N TYR A 248 -4.29 -9.37 6.50
CA TYR A 248 -4.14 -9.91 7.86
C TYR A 248 -3.41 -11.26 7.88
N ARG A 249 -3.70 -12.16 6.93
CA ARG A 249 -2.97 -13.44 6.81
C ARG A 249 -1.51 -13.21 6.49
N TRP A 250 -1.19 -12.32 5.53
CA TRP A 250 0.19 -11.97 5.20
C TRP A 250 0.95 -11.41 6.40
N ARG A 251 0.34 -10.49 7.16
CA ARG A 251 0.90 -9.99 8.43
C ARG A 251 1.29 -11.14 9.36
N ASN A 252 0.37 -12.08 9.60
CA ASN A 252 0.62 -13.19 10.54
C ASN A 252 1.69 -14.15 10.03
N THR A 253 1.69 -14.47 8.73
CA THR A 253 2.74 -15.31 8.13
C THR A 253 4.13 -14.67 8.25
N GLN A 254 4.24 -13.36 8.01
CA GLN A 254 5.49 -12.62 8.20
C GLN A 254 5.95 -12.59 9.66
N LEU A 255 5.03 -12.36 10.61
CA LEU A 255 5.36 -12.38 12.04
C LEU A 255 5.88 -13.74 12.52
N HIS A 256 5.50 -14.83 11.87
CA HIS A 256 6.00 -16.18 12.15
C HIS A 256 7.29 -16.54 11.39
N GLY A 257 7.87 -15.62 10.63
CA GLY A 257 9.08 -15.84 9.83
C GLY A 257 8.87 -16.81 8.66
N GLN A 258 7.62 -17.01 8.25
CA GLN A 258 7.22 -17.99 7.22
C GLN A 258 6.95 -17.35 5.86
N GLY A 259 7.22 -16.05 5.70
CA GLY A 259 7.01 -15.30 4.46
C GLY A 259 8.25 -14.51 4.08
N GLU A 260 8.55 -14.50 2.78
CA GLU A 260 9.53 -13.56 2.22
C GLU A 260 8.92 -12.16 2.17
N ALA A 261 9.77 -11.13 2.31
CA ALA A 261 9.31 -9.76 2.19
C ALA A 261 9.15 -9.37 0.74
N ASP A 262 7.93 -9.63 0.30
CA ASP A 262 7.51 -9.44 -1.06
C ASP A 262 6.87 -8.04 -1.25
N VAL A 263 6.28 -7.85 -2.42
CA VAL A 263 5.33 -6.81 -2.83
C VAL A 263 4.27 -6.42 -1.78
N GLN A 264 4.01 -7.28 -0.80
CA GLN A 264 3.02 -7.09 0.27
C GLN A 264 3.20 -5.75 1.01
N TYR A 265 4.44 -5.33 1.31
CA TYR A 265 4.64 -4.03 1.98
C TYR A 265 4.24 -2.87 1.06
N GLY A 266 4.47 -2.98 -0.25
CA GLY A 266 4.07 -1.99 -1.24
C GLY A 266 2.55 -1.86 -1.32
N ILE A 267 1.82 -2.97 -1.24
CA ILE A 267 0.35 -2.98 -1.18
C ILE A 267 -0.13 -2.26 0.08
N VAL A 268 0.44 -2.60 1.24
CA VAL A 268 0.08 -1.97 2.52
C VAL A 268 0.43 -0.48 2.53
N LEU A 269 1.59 -0.10 1.97
CA LEU A 269 2.01 1.29 1.85
C LEU A 269 1.10 2.07 0.90
N ASN A 270 0.67 1.49 -0.22
CA ASN A 270 -0.30 2.11 -1.12
C ASN A 270 -1.65 2.36 -0.40
N LEU A 271 -2.14 1.40 0.39
CA LEU A 271 -3.35 1.59 1.20
C LEU A 271 -3.19 2.69 2.24
N LEU A 272 -2.05 2.73 2.95
CA LEU A 272 -1.74 3.81 3.88
C LEU A 272 -1.69 5.17 3.16
N CYS A 273 -1.04 5.26 2.00
CA CYS A 273 -1.00 6.48 1.20
C CYS A 273 -2.41 6.93 0.80
N TYR A 274 -3.28 6.00 0.38
CA TYR A 274 -4.68 6.31 0.08
C TYR A 274 -5.38 6.99 1.26
N PHE A 275 -5.28 6.42 2.46
CA PHE A 275 -5.87 7.00 3.66
C PHE A 275 -5.26 8.35 4.05
N LEU A 276 -3.95 8.50 3.93
CA LEU A 276 -3.27 9.77 4.16
C LEU A 276 -3.78 10.86 3.21
N TRP A 277 -4.00 10.53 1.93
CA TRP A 277 -4.51 11.49 0.96
C TRP A 277 -5.96 11.90 1.20
N ILE A 278 -6.82 11.01 1.71
CA ILE A 278 -8.16 11.39 2.20
C ILE A 278 -8.02 12.52 3.22
N ASP A 279 -7.19 12.31 4.23
CA ASP A 279 -7.06 13.29 5.31
C ASP A 279 -6.32 14.57 4.92
N VAL A 280 -5.38 14.49 3.98
CA VAL A 280 -4.74 15.69 3.40
C VAL A 280 -5.77 16.54 2.67
N ILE A 281 -6.59 15.93 1.81
CA ILE A 281 -7.59 16.66 1.01
C ILE A 281 -8.66 17.27 1.91
N ASP A 282 -9.19 16.50 2.88
CA ASP A 282 -10.16 16.98 3.87
C ASP A 282 -9.68 18.21 4.65
N GLN A 283 -8.37 18.37 4.80
CA GLN A 283 -7.74 19.49 5.51
C GLN A 283 -7.46 20.68 4.60
N MET A 284 -7.32 20.47 3.29
CA MET A 284 -7.16 21.55 2.33
C MET A 284 -8.49 22.23 1.98
N ASP A 285 -9.61 21.51 2.11
CA ASP A 285 -10.96 22.03 1.86
C ASP A 285 -11.57 22.78 3.06
N ARG A 286 -10.89 22.82 4.22
CA ARG A 286 -11.30 23.53 5.45
C ARG A 286 -10.63 24.90 5.60
#